data_AF-A0A0K0DNK1-F1
#
_entry.id   AF-A0A0K0DNK1-F1
#
_cell.length_a   1.000
_cell.length_b   1.000
_cell.length_c   1.000
_cell.angle_alpha   90.00
_cell.angle_beta   90.00
_cell.angle_gamma   90.00
#
_symmetry.space_group_name_H-M   'P 1'
#
loop_
_entity.id
_entity.type
_entity.pdbx_description
1 polymer ?
#
loop_
_entity_poly.entity_id
_entity_poly.type
_entity_poly.pdbx_seq_one_letter_code
_entity_poly.pdbx_strand_id
1 'polypeptide(L)'
;MYNGFLTIRQYSPKDETNMKVALMSVNNQGTIMIEEGPLNTVWFVSGPIFTLTSTYRKIHDSIDVELPSKASRSFMRKGTRLVQTITKEENGRKIKFKKIYNQIRQFEFL
;
A
#
# COMPACT_ATOMS: atom_id res chain seq x y z
N MET A 1 12.84 1.02 7.04
CA MET A 1 12.38 1.09 5.62
C MET A 1 11.69 -0.24 5.32
N TYR A 2 10.52 -0.24 4.66
CA TYR A 2 9.82 -1.48 4.32
C TYR A 2 10.32 -1.99 2.96
N ASN A 3 10.64 -3.28 2.88
CA ASN A 3 11.01 -3.98 1.64
C ASN A 3 9.99 -5.10 1.38
N GLY A 4 9.75 -5.43 0.11
CA GLY A 4 8.86 -6.52 -0.23
C GLY A 4 8.34 -6.47 -1.65
N PHE A 5 7.17 -7.08 -1.86
CA PHE A 5 6.61 -7.33 -3.19
C PHE A 5 5.18 -6.81 -3.29
N LEU A 6 4.86 -6.18 -4.41
CA LEU A 6 3.51 -5.85 -4.82
C LEU A 6 3.05 -6.89 -5.85
N THR A 7 1.95 -7.57 -5.58
CA THR A 7 1.35 -8.56 -6.48
C THR A 7 -0.02 -8.09 -6.93
N ILE A 8 -0.39 -8.46 -8.17
CA ILE A 8 -1.72 -8.24 -8.74
C ILE A 8 -2.40 -9.61 -8.80
N ARG A 9 -3.62 -9.70 -8.28
CA ARG A 9 -4.44 -10.90 -8.44
C ARG A 9 -4.96 -10.95 -9.87
N GLN A 10 -4.31 -11.76 -10.71
CA GLN A 10 -4.64 -11.89 -12.13
C GLN A 10 -5.95 -12.64 -12.38
N TYR A 11 -6.30 -13.59 -11.52
CA TYR A 11 -7.51 -14.41 -11.63
C TYR A 11 -8.41 -14.15 -10.43
N SER A 12 -9.44 -13.32 -10.61
CA SER A 12 -10.45 -13.07 -9.59
C SER A 12 -11.47 -14.22 -9.54
N PRO A 13 -12.01 -14.56 -8.35
CA PRO A 13 -13.19 -15.41 -8.24
C PRO A 13 -14.34 -14.89 -9.10
N LYS A 14 -15.25 -15.77 -9.53
CA LYS A 14 -16.34 -15.44 -10.47
C LYS A 14 -17.22 -14.25 -10.04
N ASP A 15 -17.35 -14.03 -8.74
CA ASP A 15 -18.21 -13.00 -8.16
C ASP A 15 -17.49 -11.67 -7.90
N GLU A 16 -16.20 -11.56 -8.27
CA GLU A 16 -15.36 -10.42 -7.97
C GLU A 16 -14.95 -9.67 -9.24
N THR A 17 -15.58 -8.52 -9.46
CA THR A 17 -15.38 -7.69 -10.66
C THR A 17 -14.17 -6.76 -10.57
N ASN A 18 -13.69 -6.48 -9.35
CA ASN A 18 -12.59 -5.55 -9.14
C ASN A 18 -11.24 -6.27 -9.09
N MET A 19 -10.25 -5.74 -9.80
CA MET A 19 -8.87 -6.17 -9.62
C MET A 19 -8.40 -5.88 -8.20
N LYS A 20 -7.65 -6.82 -7.63
CA LYS A 20 -7.06 -6.69 -6.29
C LYS A 20 -5.55 -6.72 -6.36
N VAL A 21 -4.93 -6.01 -5.43
CA VAL A 21 -3.49 -6.00 -5.21
C VAL A 21 -3.19 -6.38 -3.78
N ALA A 22 -2.05 -7.04 -3.58
CA ALA A 22 -1.50 -7.33 -2.26
C ALA A 22 -0.07 -6.79 -2.16
N LEU A 23 0.23 -6.10 -1.06
CA LEU A 23 1.58 -5.67 -0.71
C LEU A 23 2.05 -6.46 0.49
N MET A 24 3.04 -7.30 0.27
CA MET A 24 3.75 -8.00 1.34
C MET A 24 5.00 -7.21 1.65
N SER A 25 5.22 -6.88 2.92
CA SER A 25 6.37 -6.07 3.32
C SER A 25 6.94 -6.50 4.66
N VAL A 26 8.26 -6.39 4.77
CA VAL A 26 9.03 -6.58 6.00
C VAL A 26 9.86 -5.34 6.26
N ASN A 27 10.17 -5.04 7.51
CA ASN A 27 11.11 -3.98 7.87
C ASN A 27 12.14 -4.46 8.90
N ASN A 28 13.18 -3.63 9.09
CA ASN A 28 14.22 -3.85 10.09
C ASN A 28 13.77 -3.52 11.53
N GLN A 29 12.48 -3.24 11.75
CA GLN A 29 11.86 -3.11 13.07
C GLN A 29 11.10 -4.40 13.43
N GLY A 30 11.43 -5.53 12.79
CA GLY A 30 10.84 -6.83 13.08
C GLY A 30 9.35 -6.94 12.72
N THR A 31 8.84 -6.09 11.84
CA THR A 31 7.44 -6.12 11.41
C THR A 31 7.29 -6.81 10.05
N ILE A 32 6.37 -7.77 9.99
CA ILE A 32 5.86 -8.39 8.76
C ILE A 32 4.42 -7.92 8.57
N MET A 33 4.07 -7.53 7.34
CA MET A 33 2.74 -7.03 7.04
C MET A 33 2.28 -7.47 5.65
N ILE A 34 1.04 -7.92 5.57
CA ILE A 34 0.31 -8.11 4.32
C ILE A 34 -0.83 -7.11 4.31
N GLU A 35 -0.92 -6.36 3.23
CA GLU A 35 -2.02 -5.43 3.01
C GLU A 35 -2.66 -5.71 1.65
N GLU A 36 -3.98 -5.63 1.61
CA GLU A 36 -4.75 -5.91 0.40
C GLU A 36 -5.69 -4.75 0.11
N GLY A 37 -6.03 -4.60 -1.16
CA GLY A 37 -7.00 -3.60 -1.58
C GLY A 37 -7.34 -3.65 -3.06
N PRO A 38 -8.38 -2.90 -3.45
CA PRO A 38 -8.76 -2.79 -4.86
C PRO A 38 -7.74 -1.95 -5.63
N LEU A 39 -7.47 -2.38 -6.88
CA LEU A 39 -6.77 -1.60 -7.89
C LEU A 39 -7.81 -0.92 -8.76
N ASN A 40 -7.87 0.41 -8.65
CA ASN A 40 -8.75 1.26 -9.43
C ASN A 40 -7.94 2.02 -10.48
N THR A 41 -8.55 2.27 -11.63
CA THR A 41 -7.99 3.15 -12.67
C THR A 41 -8.98 4.25 -12.96
N VAL A 42 -8.58 5.51 -12.76
CA VAL A 42 -9.37 6.68 -13.15
C VAL A 42 -8.74 7.28 -14.39
N TRP A 43 -9.14 6.77 -15.55
CA TRP A 43 -8.68 7.21 -16.85
C TRP A 43 -8.80 8.74 -17.00
N PHE A 44 -7.87 9.36 -17.74
CA PHE A 44 -7.80 10.80 -18.05
C PHE A 44 -7.47 11.77 -16.89
N VAL A 45 -7.52 11.35 -15.61
CA VAL A 45 -7.21 12.23 -14.45
C VAL A 45 -5.99 11.74 -13.67
N SER A 46 -5.82 10.42 -13.53
CA SER A 46 -4.73 9.80 -12.78
C SER A 46 -4.37 8.43 -13.35
N GLY A 47 -3.17 7.95 -13.05
CA GLY A 47 -2.81 6.55 -13.35
C GLY A 47 -3.47 5.59 -12.35
N PRO A 48 -2.92 4.37 -12.17
CA PRO A 48 -3.44 3.41 -11.21
C PRO A 48 -3.46 3.99 -9.79
N ILE A 49 -4.55 3.68 -9.08
CA ILE A 49 -4.77 4.03 -7.68
C ILE A 49 -5.11 2.75 -6.93
N PHE A 50 -4.45 2.52 -5.80
CA PHE A 50 -4.85 1.47 -4.89
C PHE A 50 -4.74 1.94 -3.45
N THR A 51 -5.69 1.50 -2.63
CA THR A 51 -5.72 1.74 -1.18
C THR A 51 -5.69 0.39 -0.49
N LEU A 52 -4.61 0.15 0.24
CA LEU A 52 -4.32 -1.10 0.91
C LEU A 52 -4.63 -0.97 2.39
N THR A 53 -5.21 -2.01 2.96
CA THR A 53 -5.46 -2.12 4.39
C THR A 53 -4.80 -3.39 4.91
N SER A 54 -4.22 -3.33 6.11
CA SER A 54 -3.55 -4.49 6.72
C SER A 54 -4.54 -5.64 6.92
N THR A 55 -4.29 -6.78 6.28
CA THR A 55 -5.03 -8.04 6.48
C THR A 55 -4.28 -8.99 7.40
N TYR A 56 -2.95 -8.90 7.41
CA TYR A 56 -2.08 -9.63 8.33
C TYR A 56 -0.97 -8.73 8.85
N ARG A 57 -0.61 -8.91 10.12
CA ARG A 57 0.54 -8.26 10.73
C ARG A 57 1.14 -9.16 11.80
N LYS A 58 2.47 -9.26 11.81
CA LYS A 58 3.24 -9.88 12.88
C LYS A 58 4.39 -8.97 13.27
N ILE A 59 4.59 -8.78 14.56
CA ILE A 59 5.76 -8.13 15.12
C ILE A 59 6.58 -9.20 15.83
N HIS A 60 7.90 -9.08 15.75
CA HIS A 60 8.82 -9.93 16.48
C HIS A 60 8.57 -9.82 17.99
N ASP A 61 8.48 -10.95 18.70
CA ASP A 61 7.99 -11.01 20.09
C ASP A 61 8.81 -10.17 21.08
N SER A 62 10.08 -9.87 20.75
CA SER A 62 10.96 -9.03 21.57
C SER A 62 10.71 -7.51 21.43
N ILE A 63 9.73 -7.09 20.64
CA ILE A 63 9.48 -5.68 20.30
C ILE A 63 8.16 -5.25 20.92
N ASP A 64 8.25 -4.42 21.96
CA ASP A 64 7.09 -3.81 22.61
C ASP A 64 6.76 -2.47 21.95
N VAL A 65 5.86 -2.51 20.96
CA VAL A 65 5.42 -1.31 20.23
C VAL A 65 3.90 -1.32 20.13
N GLU A 66 3.30 -0.24 20.63
CA GLU A 66 1.87 0.02 20.44
C GLU A 66 1.58 0.29 18.96
N LEU A 67 0.75 -0.55 18.36
CA LEU A 67 0.36 -0.42 16.97
C LEU A 67 -0.90 0.45 16.82
N PRO A 68 -1.02 1.22 15.72
CA PRO A 68 -2.28 1.88 15.42
C PRO A 68 -3.37 0.84 15.16
N SER A 69 -4.57 1.13 15.67
CA SER A 69 -5.74 0.24 15.56
C SER A 69 -6.16 0.02 14.11
N LYS A 70 -5.98 1.03 13.26
CA LYS A 70 -6.17 0.96 11.82
C LYS A 70 -5.05 1.68 11.10
N ALA A 71 -4.54 1.08 10.02
CA ALA A 71 -3.62 1.73 9.10
C ALA A 71 -3.99 1.38 7.67
N SER A 72 -3.91 2.36 6.78
CA SER A 72 -4.04 2.16 5.34
C SER A 72 -2.96 2.91 4.58
N ARG A 73 -2.53 2.33 3.46
CA ARG A 73 -1.55 2.92 2.55
C ARG A 73 -2.18 3.05 1.17
N SER A 74 -2.19 4.25 0.61
CA SER A 74 -2.63 4.46 -0.76
C SER A 74 -1.51 4.98 -1.64
N PHE A 75 -1.53 4.53 -2.88
CA PHE A 75 -0.60 4.92 -3.92
C PHE A 75 -1.39 5.40 -5.13
N MET A 76 -0.95 6.50 -5.71
CA MET A 76 -1.58 7.11 -6.87
C MET A 76 -0.49 7.64 -7.80
N ARG A 77 -0.55 7.27 -9.07
CA ARG A 77 0.25 7.94 -10.10
C ARG A 77 -0.47 9.21 -10.56
N LYS A 78 0.22 10.36 -10.49
CA LYS A 78 -0.26 11.64 -11.00
C LYS A 78 0.78 12.19 -12.00
N GLY A 79 0.54 11.99 -13.29
CA GLY A 79 1.53 12.26 -14.34
C GLY A 79 2.79 11.38 -14.17
N THR A 80 3.95 12.03 -14.01
CA THR A 80 5.25 11.39 -13.75
C THR A 80 5.58 11.23 -12.26
N ARG A 81 4.64 11.60 -11.37
CA ARG A 81 4.83 11.54 -9.92
C ARG A 81 4.08 10.38 -9.30
N LEU A 82 4.69 9.75 -8.30
CA LEU A 82 4.04 8.81 -7.39
C LEU A 82 3.65 9.55 -6.11
N VAL A 83 2.38 9.48 -5.74
CA VAL A 83 1.87 10.00 -4.47
C VAL A 83 1.58 8.82 -3.56
N GLN A 84 2.25 8.77 -2.42
CA GLN A 84 1.97 7.82 -1.35
C GLN A 84 1.28 8.55 -0.20
N THR A 85 0.18 8.00 0.30
CA THR A 85 -0.50 8.48 1.49
C THR A 85 -0.60 7.35 2.50
N ILE A 86 -0.23 7.61 3.75
CA ILE A 86 -0.43 6.68 4.86
C ILE A 86 -1.44 7.32 5.80
N THR A 87 -2.48 6.59 6.15
CA THR A 87 -3.46 7.01 7.15
C THR A 87 -3.38 6.04 8.32
N LYS A 88 -3.29 6.56 9.53
CA LYS A 88 -3.34 5.76 10.76
C LYS A 88 -4.39 6.33 11.71
N GLU A 89 -5.03 5.47 12.47
CA GLU A 89 -5.95 5.84 13.54
C GLU A 89 -5.30 5.49 14.88
N GLU A 90 -5.12 6.50 15.73
CA GLU A 90 -4.54 6.39 17.07
C GLU A 90 -5.43 7.18 18.04
N ASN A 91 -5.93 6.53 19.08
CA ASN A 91 -6.81 7.14 20.10
C ASN A 91 -8.02 7.89 19.49
N GLY A 92 -8.64 7.29 18.48
CA GLY A 92 -9.78 7.87 17.74
C GLY A 92 -9.42 9.04 16.81
N ARG A 93 -8.15 9.44 16.74
CA ARG A 93 -7.68 10.50 15.84
C ARG A 93 -7.08 9.92 14.57
N LYS A 94 -7.53 10.46 13.44
CA LYS A 94 -7.03 10.10 12.11
C LYS A 94 -5.83 10.97 11.75
N ILE A 95 -4.66 10.35 11.64
CA ILE A 95 -3.41 11.01 11.25
C ILE A 95 -3.08 10.61 9.81
N LYS A 96 -2.70 11.59 8.98
CA LYS A 96 -2.43 11.40 7.55
C LYS A 96 -1.04 11.91 7.20
N PHE A 97 -0.22 11.05 6.61
CA PHE A 97 1.08 11.37 6.04
C PHE A 97 1.02 11.28 4.52
N LYS A 98 1.66 12.22 3.83
CA LYS A 98 1.72 12.23 2.37
C LYS A 98 3.15 12.46 1.91
N LYS A 99 3.61 11.62 0.98
CA LYS A 99 4.91 11.77 0.33
C LYS A 99 4.75 11.72 -1.18
N ILE A 100 5.49 12.57 -1.88
CA ILE A 100 5.45 12.69 -3.34
C ILE A 100 6.84 12.38 -3.86
N TYR A 101 6.92 11.47 -4.83
CA TYR A 101 8.16 11.02 -5.45
C TYR A 101 8.16 11.43 -6.93
N ASN A 102 9.27 11.99 -7.38
CA ASN A 102 9.49 12.25 -8.81
C ASN A 102 10.13 11.00 -9.45
N GLN A 103 9.69 10.66 -10.66
CA GLN A 103 10.35 9.64 -11.46
C GLN A 103 11.76 10.13 -11.84
N ILE A 104 12.78 9.34 -11.52
CA ILE A 104 14.19 9.67 -11.81
C ILE A 104 14.75 8.96 -13.05
N ARG A 105 14.11 7.86 -13.48
CA ARG A 105 14.48 7.09 -14.68
C ARG A 105 13.23 6.47 -15.30
N GLN A 106 13.21 6.38 -16.63
CA GLN A 106 12.26 5.54 -17.35
C GLN A 106 12.85 4.14 -17.49
N PHE A 107 12.01 3.13 -17.32
CA PHE A 107 12.40 1.75 -17.56
C PHE A 107 11.99 1.40 -18.99
N GLU A 108 12.94 0.90 -19.77
CA GLU A 108 12.65 0.22 -21.02
C GLU A 108 12.40 -1.25 -20.68
N PHE A 109 11.20 -1.72 -21.00
CA PHE A 109 10.88 -3.14 -20.91
C PHE A 109 11.27 -3.78 -22.24
N LEU A 110 12.08 -4.85 -22.16
CA LEU A 110 12.50 -5.66 -23.30
C LEU A 110 11.35 -6.50 -23.84
#